data_AF-A0A1G0Z5M8-F1
#
_entry.id   AF-A0A1G0Z5M8-F1
#
_cell.length_a   1.000
_cell.length_b   1.000
_cell.length_c   1.000
_cell.angle_alpha   90.00
_cell.angle_beta   90.00
_cell.angle_gamma   90.00
#
_symmetry.space_group_name_H-M   'P 1'
#
loop_
_entity.id
_entity.type
_entity.pdbx_description
1 polymer ?
#
loop_
_entity_poly.entity_id
_entity_poly.type
_entity_poly.pdbx_seq_one_letter_code
_entity_poly.pdbx_strand_id
1 'polypeptide(L)'
;MRKLLIVLITLAVFGGAGLPKAKAMDPVTIAMLAPYAIPVAEVAGQYALKGLGNAAKGMPDVFWDMVEVFMLPVGVLEVTLGVPFGLFTNGCSNIGTGCVAPFKLCFSTLMLVPRLLCLYNK
;
A
#
# COMPACT_ATOMS: atom_id res chain seq x y z
N MET A 1 -10.39 -22.08 8.64
CA MET A 1 -9.31 -21.63 9.56
C MET A 1 -8.30 -20.69 8.91
N ARG A 2 -7.75 -21.00 7.71
CA ARG A 2 -6.76 -20.13 7.02
C ARG A 2 -7.23 -18.68 6.78
N LYS A 3 -8.49 -18.47 6.42
CA LYS A 3 -9.08 -17.13 6.22
C LYS A 3 -9.20 -16.32 7.52
N LEU A 4 -9.52 -16.97 8.64
CA LEU A 4 -9.61 -16.31 9.96
C LEU A 4 -8.22 -15.88 10.44
N LEU A 5 -7.19 -16.69 10.21
CA LEU A 5 -5.80 -16.34 10.55
C LEU A 5 -5.31 -15.13 9.75
N ILE A 6 -5.64 -15.04 8.45
CA ILE A 6 -5.26 -13.89 7.61
C ILE A 6 -5.94 -12.61 8.10
N VAL A 7 -7.22 -12.68 8.47
CA VAL A 7 -7.95 -11.55 9.05
C VAL A 7 -7.35 -11.13 10.40
N LEU A 8 -6.99 -12.08 11.27
CA LEU A 8 -6.36 -11.79 12.57
C LEU A 8 -4.99 -11.12 12.43
N ILE A 9 -4.16 -11.59 11.50
CA ILE A 9 -2.83 -11.03 11.24
C ILE A 9 -2.94 -9.62 10.67
N THR A 10 -3.85 -9.40 9.72
CA THR A 10 -4.09 -8.04 9.16
C THR A 10 -4.61 -7.09 10.24
N LEU A 11 -5.54 -7.52 11.09
CA LEU A 11 -6.07 -6.70 12.18
C LEU A 11 -4.99 -6.38 13.24
N ALA A 12 -4.06 -7.30 13.50
CA ALA A 12 -2.94 -7.05 14.41
C ALA A 12 -1.92 -6.05 13.84
N VAL A 13 -1.60 -6.16 12.54
CA VAL A 13 -0.65 -5.26 11.86
C VAL A 13 -1.22 -3.84 11.71
N PHE A 14 -2.49 -3.71 11.31
CA PHE A 14 -3.13 -2.40 11.12
C PHE A 14 -3.68 -1.81 12.43
N GLY A 15 -4.10 -2.64 13.39
CA GLY A 15 -4.60 -2.18 14.69
C GLY A 15 -3.51 -1.70 15.66
N GLY A 16 -2.26 -2.12 15.45
CA GLY A 16 -1.10 -1.68 16.25
C GLY A 16 -0.51 -0.33 15.83
N ALA A 17 -0.87 0.19 14.64
CA ALA A 17 -0.48 1.53 14.22
C ALA A 17 -1.23 2.55 15.08
N GLY A 18 -0.53 3.09 16.08
CA GLY A 18 -1.10 3.89 17.16
C GLY A 18 -2.12 4.92 16.68
N LEU A 19 -3.39 4.61 16.89
CA LEU A 19 -4.44 5.62 16.82
C LEU A 19 -4.07 6.71 17.82
N PRO A 20 -4.01 7.99 17.41
CA PRO A 20 -3.70 9.07 18.33
C PRO A 20 -4.68 8.97 19.50
N LYS A 21 -4.16 8.83 20.73
CA LYS A 21 -4.99 8.81 21.94
C LYS A 21 -5.88 10.04 21.90
N ALA A 22 -7.18 9.83 21.78
CA ALA A 22 -8.15 10.90 21.86
C ALA A 22 -7.94 11.62 23.19
N LYS A 23 -7.47 12.87 23.17
CA LYS A 23 -7.42 13.70 24.37
C LYS A 23 -8.86 13.87 24.82
N ALA A 24 -9.16 13.42 26.04
CA ALA A 24 -10.47 13.63 26.62
C ALA A 24 -10.73 15.14 26.70
N MET A 25 -11.76 15.60 25.99
CA MET A 25 -12.29 16.95 26.13
C MET A 25 -13.36 16.95 27.21
N ASP A 26 -13.45 18.03 27.99
CA ASP A 26 -14.50 18.17 28.99
C ASP A 26 -15.90 18.12 28.35
N PRO A 27 -16.90 17.55 29.05
CA PRO A 27 -18.25 17.38 28.51
C PRO A 27 -18.89 18.67 28.01
N VAL A 28 -18.59 19.79 28.67
CA VAL A 28 -19.07 21.13 28.29
C VAL A 28 -18.49 21.54 26.94
N THR A 29 -17.20 21.29 26.73
CA THR A 29 -16.49 21.60 25.49
C THR A 29 -16.97 20.72 24.34
N ILE A 30 -17.23 19.43 24.60
CA ILE A 30 -17.85 18.53 23.63
C ILE A 30 -19.25 19.01 23.26
N ALA A 31 -20.08 19.41 24.23
CA ALA A 31 -21.44 19.87 23.97
C ALA A 31 -21.48 21.14 23.11
N MET A 32 -20.53 22.06 23.30
CA MET A 32 -20.42 23.28 22.48
C MET A 32 -19.87 23.01 21.07
N LEU A 33 -18.90 22.10 20.93
CA LEU A 33 -18.28 21.79 19.64
C LEU A 33 -19.06 20.77 18.82
N ALA A 34 -19.80 19.86 19.43
CA ALA A 34 -20.58 18.81 18.77
C ALA A 34 -21.43 19.30 17.58
N PRO A 35 -22.25 20.37 17.70
CA PRO A 35 -23.08 20.81 16.57
C PRO A 35 -22.28 21.25 15.34
N TYR A 36 -21.05 21.74 15.52
CA TYR A 36 -20.19 22.17 14.42
C TYR A 36 -19.22 21.07 13.96
N ALA A 37 -18.75 20.23 14.89
CA ALA A 37 -17.76 19.19 14.62
C ALA A 37 -18.36 17.95 13.96
N ILE A 38 -19.56 17.53 14.36
CA ILE A 38 -20.24 16.35 13.78
C ILE A 38 -20.43 16.47 12.26
N PRO A 39 -21.00 17.56 11.70
CA PRO A 39 -21.20 17.66 10.25
C PRO A 39 -19.88 17.71 9.49
N VAL A 40 -18.86 18.37 10.04
CA VAL A 40 -17.52 18.40 9.43
C VAL A 40 -16.87 17.02 9.45
N ALA A 41 -17.00 16.28 10.56
CA ALA A 41 -16.48 14.93 10.70
C ALA A 41 -17.18 13.95 9.75
N GLU A 42 -18.48 14.09 9.53
CA GLU A 42 -19.24 13.24 8.61
C GLU A 42 -18.78 13.45 7.17
N VAL A 43 -18.64 14.70 6.73
CA VAL A 43 -18.10 15.02 5.40
C VAL A 43 -16.67 14.54 5.25
N ALA A 44 -15.80 14.81 6.24
CA ALA A 44 -14.42 14.35 6.23
C ALA A 44 -14.32 12.81 6.18
N GLY A 45 -15.17 12.11 6.93
CA GLY A 45 -15.25 10.65 6.93
C GLY A 45 -15.62 10.08 5.56
N GLN A 46 -16.59 10.68 4.87
CA GLN A 46 -16.95 10.25 3.51
C GLN A 46 -15.80 10.43 2.51
N TYR A 47 -15.05 11.53 2.60
CA TYR A 47 -13.86 11.74 1.76
C TYR A 47 -12.71 10.79 2.13
N ALA A 48 -12.49 10.54 3.42
CA ALA A 48 -11.48 9.59 3.88
C ALA A 48 -11.78 8.16 3.38
N LEU A 49 -13.05 7.74 3.40
CA LEU A 49 -13.46 6.43 2.88
C LEU A 49 -13.30 6.34 1.36
N LYS A 50 -13.65 7.38 0.61
CA LYS A 50 -13.40 7.44 -0.84
C LYS A 50 -11.91 7.40 -1.16
N GLY A 51 -11.10 8.14 -0.39
CA GLY A 51 -9.65 8.15 -0.49
C GLY A 51 -9.03 6.79 -0.22
N LEU A 52 -9.48 6.12 0.85
CA LEU A 52 -9.07 4.76 1.18
C LEU A 52 -9.43 3.77 0.06
N GLY A 53 -10.64 3.86 -0.49
CA GLY A 53 -11.07 3.02 -1.61
C GLY A 53 -10.22 3.21 -2.87
N ASN A 54 -9.82 4.44 -3.18
CA ASN A 54 -8.96 4.74 -4.33
C ASN A 54 -7.50 4.33 -4.08
N ALA A 55 -6.98 4.51 -2.86
CA ALA A 55 -5.67 4.02 -2.47
C ALA A 55 -5.60 2.48 -2.56
N ALA A 56 -6.67 1.79 -2.12
CA ALA A 56 -6.76 0.33 -2.20
C ALA A 56 -6.68 -0.20 -3.64
N LYS A 57 -7.20 0.53 -4.64
CA LYS A 57 -7.06 0.16 -6.05
C LYS A 57 -5.61 0.19 -6.55
N GLY A 58 -4.76 1.02 -5.94
CA GLY A 58 -3.35 1.14 -6.29
C GLY A 58 -2.39 0.23 -5.52
N MET A 59 -2.86 -0.42 -4.45
CA MET A 59 -2.05 -1.38 -3.69
C MET A 59 -1.59 -2.60 -4.50
N PRO A 60 -2.38 -3.17 -5.42
CA PRO A 60 -1.93 -4.27 -6.26
C PRO A 60 -0.73 -3.90 -7.13
N ASP A 61 -0.72 -2.70 -7.71
CA ASP A 61 0.38 -2.22 -8.56
C ASP A 61 1.69 -2.18 -7.76
N VAL A 62 1.64 -1.62 -6.55
CA VAL A 62 2.79 -1.57 -5.63
C VAL A 62 3.26 -2.96 -5.24
N PHE A 63 2.33 -3.89 -4.97
CA PHE A 63 2.67 -5.26 -4.64
C PHE A 63 3.38 -5.97 -5.80
N TRP A 64 2.89 -5.83 -7.03
CA TRP A 64 3.52 -6.40 -8.22
C TRP A 64 4.92 -5.83 -8.47
N ASP A 65 5.08 -4.51 -8.34
CA ASP A 65 6.38 -3.86 -8.47
C ASP A 65 7.36 -4.35 -7.38
N MET A 66 6.86 -4.66 -6.18
CA MET A 66 7.67 -5.25 -5.10
C MET A 66 8.14 -6.66 -5.42
N VAL A 67 7.31 -7.45 -6.11
CA VAL A 67 7.69 -8.78 -6.59
C VAL A 67 8.71 -8.67 -7.72
N GLU A 68 8.57 -7.70 -8.62
CA GLU A 68 9.52 -7.47 -9.73
C GLU A 68 10.94 -7.16 -9.23
N VAL A 69 11.12 -6.55 -8.05
CA VAL A 69 12.44 -6.34 -7.44
C VAL A 69 13.17 -7.67 -7.20
N PHE A 70 12.44 -8.74 -6.86
CA PHE A 70 13.02 -10.07 -6.67
C PHE A 70 13.39 -10.77 -7.98
N MET A 71 13.02 -10.23 -9.15
CA MET A 71 13.48 -10.78 -10.43
C MET A 71 14.98 -10.56 -10.65
N LEU A 72 15.60 -9.57 -9.98
CA LEU A 72 17.03 -9.31 -10.08
C LEU A 72 17.88 -10.48 -9.55
N PRO A 73 17.72 -10.95 -8.30
CA PRO A 73 18.45 -12.12 -7.81
C PRO A 73 18.05 -13.41 -8.55
N VAL A 74 16.78 -13.56 -8.96
CA VAL A 74 16.33 -14.71 -9.76
C VAL A 74 17.03 -14.73 -11.12
N GLY A 75 17.11 -13.59 -11.80
CA GLY A 75 17.79 -13.46 -13.08
C GLY A 75 19.29 -13.74 -12.98
N VAL A 76 19.95 -13.31 -11.89
CA VAL A 76 21.36 -13.66 -11.63
C VAL A 76 21.53 -15.17 -11.44
N LEU A 77 20.60 -15.86 -10.76
CA LEU A 77 20.64 -17.31 -10.62
C LEU A 77 20.39 -18.02 -11.97
N GLU A 78 19.47 -17.53 -12.79
CA GLU A 78 19.20 -18.06 -14.13
C GLU A 78 20.40 -17.87 -15.08
N VAL A 79 21.10 -16.74 -14.98
CA VAL A 79 22.31 -16.46 -15.78
C VAL A 79 23.53 -17.23 -15.28
N THR A 80 23.60 -17.64 -14.01
CA THR A 80 24.77 -18.35 -13.46
C THR A 80 24.60 -19.86 -13.45
N LEU A 81 23.44 -20.36 -13.00
CA LEU A 81 23.13 -21.79 -12.87
C LEU A 81 22.21 -22.31 -13.99
N GLY A 82 21.47 -21.42 -14.66
CA GLY A 82 20.54 -21.77 -15.74
C GLY A 82 21.14 -21.79 -17.14
N VAL A 83 22.42 -21.39 -17.30
CA VAL A 83 23.17 -21.51 -18.57
C VAL A 83 23.13 -22.92 -19.17
N PRO A 84 23.41 -24.01 -18.43
CA PRO A 84 23.35 -25.37 -18.98
C PRO A 84 21.93 -25.80 -19.41
N PHE A 85 20.89 -25.08 -18.97
CA PHE A 85 19.49 -25.33 -19.33
C PHE A 85 18.95 -24.38 -20.40
N GLY A 86 19.80 -23.52 -20.99
CA GLY A 86 19.40 -22.56 -22.03
C GLY A 86 18.61 -21.35 -21.52
N LEU A 87 18.62 -21.08 -20.21
CA LEU A 87 17.84 -20.00 -19.58
C LEU A 87 18.55 -18.63 -19.58
N PHE A 88 19.71 -18.52 -20.23
CA PHE A 88 20.55 -17.31 -20.22
C PHE A 88 19.80 -16.07 -20.73
N THR A 89 19.02 -16.20 -21.81
CA THR A 89 18.27 -15.09 -22.41
C THR A 89 17.14 -14.60 -21.49
N ASN A 90 16.47 -15.53 -20.80
CA ASN A 90 15.41 -15.21 -19.83
C ASN A 90 16.00 -14.55 -18.59
N GLY A 91 17.15 -15.03 -18.11
CA GLY A 91 17.86 -14.45 -16.98
C GLY A 91 18.32 -13.01 -17.24
N CYS A 92 18.86 -12.71 -18.43
CA CYS A 92 19.21 -11.34 -18.83
C CYS A 92 17.99 -10.41 -18.86
N SER A 93 16.84 -10.88 -19.36
CA SER A 93 15.59 -10.12 -19.34
C SER A 93 15.12 -9.85 -17.90
N ASN A 94 15.20 -10.86 -17.02
CA ASN A 94 14.79 -10.74 -15.61
C ASN A 94 15.71 -9.81 -14.81
N ILE A 95 17.01 -9.77 -15.12
CA ILE A 95 17.93 -8.78 -14.54
C ILE A 95 17.54 -7.37 -14.98
N GLY A 96 17.23 -7.16 -16.26
CA GLY A 96 16.77 -5.87 -16.78
C GLY A 96 15.52 -5.38 -16.07
N THR A 97 14.50 -6.23 -15.97
CA THR A 97 13.25 -5.92 -15.25
C THR A 97 13.52 -5.64 -13.76
N GLY A 98 14.34 -6.45 -13.11
CA GLY A 98 14.71 -6.28 -11.70
C GLY A 98 15.45 -4.97 -11.42
N CYS A 99 16.28 -4.49 -12.34
CA CYS A 99 16.97 -3.20 -12.20
C CYS A 99 16.02 -1.99 -12.32
N VAL A 100 14.96 -2.10 -13.13
CA VAL A 100 13.97 -1.02 -13.33
C VAL A 100 12.86 -1.05 -12.27
N ALA A 101 12.56 -2.23 -11.73
CA ALA A 101 11.56 -2.46 -10.68
C ALA A 101 11.63 -1.50 -9.47
N PRO A 102 12.80 -1.16 -8.87
CA PRO A 102 12.84 -0.24 -7.73
C PRO A 102 12.34 1.17 -8.09
N PHE A 103 12.61 1.66 -9.31
CA PHE A 103 12.11 2.97 -9.76
C PHE A 103 10.60 2.94 -9.99
N LYS A 104 10.10 1.85 -10.56
CA LYS A 104 8.67 1.61 -10.77
C LYS A 104 7.92 1.54 -9.44
N LEU A 105 8.48 0.81 -8.47
CA LEU A 105 7.97 0.75 -7.10
C LEU A 105 7.92 2.13 -6.44
N CYS A 106 8.99 2.93 -6.54
CA CYS A 106 9.00 4.29 -6.01
C CYS A 106 7.89 5.15 -6.64
N PHE A 107 7.70 5.05 -7.95
CA PHE A 107 6.65 5.78 -8.65
C PHE A 107 5.25 5.34 -8.21
N SER A 108 4.97 4.04 -8.17
CA SER A 108 3.69 3.48 -7.72
C SER A 108 3.39 3.83 -6.27
N THR A 109 4.42 3.86 -5.41
CA THR A 109 4.31 4.27 -4.01
C THR A 109 4.02 5.77 -3.87
N LEU A 110 4.66 6.61 -4.67
CA LEU A 110 4.38 8.05 -4.66
C LEU A 110 2.97 8.36 -5.18
N MET A 111 2.48 7.58 -6.15
CA MET A 111 1.12 7.71 -6.70
C MET A 111 0.01 7.27 -5.73
N LEU A 112 0.34 6.57 -4.64
CA LEU A 112 -0.62 6.22 -3.59
C LEU A 112 -1.11 7.45 -2.82
N VAL A 113 -0.28 8.47 -2.62
CA VAL A 113 -0.63 9.71 -1.91
C VAL A 113 -1.70 10.54 -2.65
N PRO A 114 -1.55 10.87 -3.95
CA PRO A 114 -2.61 11.56 -4.69
C PRO A 114 -3.86 10.69 -4.88
N ARG A 115 -3.74 9.35 -4.91
CA ARG A 115 -4.90 8.44 -4.89
C ARG A 115 -5.67 8.52 -3.56
N LEU A 116 -4.96 8.55 -2.43
CA LEU A 116 -5.54 8.72 -1.08
C LEU A 116 -6.27 10.06 -0.94
N LEU A 117 -5.71 11.14 -1.50
CA LEU A 117 -6.32 12.47 -1.48
C LEU A 117 -7.43 12.66 -2.53
N CYS A 118 -7.83 11.60 -3.24
CA CYS A 118 -8.78 11.65 -4.36
C CYS A 118 -8.39 12.63 -5.49
N LEU A 119 -7.11 13.01 -5.61
CA LEU A 119 -6.60 13.92 -6.65
C LEU A 119 -6.35 13.21 -7.99
N TYR A 120 -6.27 11.87 -7.96
CA TYR A 120 -6.04 11.05 -9.14
C TYR A 120 -6.95 9.81 -9.09
N ASN A 121 -7.80 9.65 -10.11
CA ASN A 121 -8.78 8.58 -10.22
C ASN A 121 -8.63 7.91 -11.59
N LYS A 122 -7.69 6.96 -11.67
CA LYS A 122 -7.45 6.11 -12.82
C LYS A 122 -7.28 4.68 -12.34
#